data_AF-A0A8F6TW51-F1
#
_entry.id   AF-A0A8F6TW51-F1
#
_cell.length_a   1.000
_cell.length_b   1.000
_cell.length_c   1.000
_cell.angle_alpha   90.00
_cell.angle_beta   90.00
_cell.angle_gamma   90.00
#
_symmetry.space_group_name_H-M   'P 1'
#
loop_
_entity.id
_entity.type
_entity.pdbx_description
1 polymer ?
#
loop_
_entity_poly.entity_id
_entity_poly.type
_entity_poly.pdbx_seq_one_letter_code
_entity_poly.pdbx_strand_id
1 'polypeptide(L)' 'MTLNTDLNIPDPDGFYDELLRAHEGLDKAQSDALNARLILILANHIGDRETLRDALAAARGEDG' A
#
# COMPACT_ATOMS: atom_id res chain seq x y z
N MET A 1 6.88 12.68 -8.63
CA MET A 1 7.62 12.04 -7.53
C MET A 1 8.22 10.74 -8.06
N THR A 2 9.34 10.25 -7.54
CA THR A 2 9.87 8.93 -7.96
C THR A 2 9.38 7.88 -6.98
N LEU A 3 9.01 6.70 -7.47
CA LEU A 3 8.65 5.56 -6.61
C LEU A 3 9.82 5.24 -5.67
N ASN A 4 9.53 5.09 -4.38
CA ASN A 4 10.49 4.62 -3.38
C ASN A 4 10.04 3.23 -2.89
N THR A 5 10.86 2.22 -3.14
CA THR A 5 10.65 0.84 -2.69
C THR A 5 11.52 0.46 -1.49
N ASP A 6 12.35 1.38 -1.00
CA ASP A 6 13.18 1.22 0.19
C ASP A 6 12.40 1.48 1.48
N LEU A 7 12.98 1.06 2.61
CA LEU A 7 12.50 1.36 3.96
C LEU A 7 12.46 2.88 4.20
N ASN A 8 11.26 3.46 4.08
CA ASN A 8 11.02 4.90 4.19
C ASN A 8 10.14 5.29 5.40
N ILE A 9 9.69 4.31 6.19
CA ILE A 9 8.87 4.54 7.38
C ILE A 9 9.77 4.46 8.63
N PRO A 10 9.76 5.47 9.54
CA PRO A 10 10.59 5.47 10.75
C PRO A 10 10.36 4.30 11.71
N ASP A 11 9.14 3.78 11.77
CA ASP A 11 8.73 2.62 12.58
C ASP A 11 7.93 1.63 11.70
N PRO A 12 8.63 0.79 10.91
CA PRO A 12 7.97 -0.15 10.01
C PRO A 12 7.20 -1.24 10.75
N ASP A 13 7.70 -1.67 11.91
CA ASP A 13 7.09 -2.72 12.72
C ASP A 13 5.80 -2.20 13.39
N GLY A 14 5.82 -0.99 13.94
CA GLY A 14 4.63 -0.35 14.51
C GLY A 14 3.53 -0.15 13.49
N PHE A 15 3.87 0.32 12.29
CA PHE A 15 2.88 0.44 11.21
C PHE A 15 2.32 -0.92 10.77
N TYR A 16 3.14 -1.97 10.75
CA TYR A 16 2.68 -3.31 10.41
C TYR A 16 1.69 -3.86 11.45
N ASP A 17 1.95 -3.62 12.75
CA ASP A 17 1.03 -3.99 13.84
C ASP A 17 -0.31 -3.23 13.74
N GLU A 18 -0.27 -1.92 13.43
CA GLU A 18 -1.49 -1.13 13.16
C GLU A 18 -2.28 -1.66 11.97
N LEU A 19 -1.60 -2.02 10.88
CA LEU A 19 -2.23 -2.60 9.70
C LEU A 19 -2.88 -3.95 10.04
N LEU A 20 -2.19 -4.81 10.78
CA LEU A 20 -2.72 -6.11 11.19
C LEU A 20 -3.98 -5.96 12.06
N ARG A 21 -3.93 -5.03 13.03
CA ARG A 21 -5.09 -4.70 13.87
C ARG A 21 -6.27 -4.18 13.07
N ALA A 22 -6.04 -3.42 12.01
CA ALA A 22 -7.10 -2.95 11.12
C ALA A 22 -7.86 -4.11 10.44
N HIS A 23 -7.23 -5.29 10.32
CA HIS A 23 -7.84 -6.50 9.77
C HIS A 23 -8.47 -7.42 10.82
N GLU A 24 -8.28 -7.18 12.13
CA GLU A 24 -8.83 -8.03 13.17
C GLU A 24 -10.37 -8.10 13.12
N GLY A 25 -10.91 -9.32 13.17
CA GLY A 25 -12.35 -9.57 13.10
C GLY A 25 -12.97 -9.44 11.70
N LEU A 26 -12.19 -9.12 10.67
CA LEU A 26 -12.66 -9.09 9.29
C LEU A 26 -12.56 -10.46 8.63
N ASP A 27 -13.58 -10.80 7.84
CA ASP A 27 -13.46 -11.91 6.89
C ASP A 27 -12.57 -11.54 5.69
N LYS A 28 -12.32 -12.52 4.82
CA LYS A 28 -11.49 -12.33 3.62
C LYS A 28 -12.00 -11.19 2.73
N ALA A 29 -13.30 -11.13 2.46
CA ALA A 29 -13.88 -10.14 1.55
C ALA A 29 -13.83 -8.73 2.15
N GLN A 30 -14.06 -8.61 3.46
CA GLN A 30 -13.94 -7.36 4.20
C GLN A 30 -12.49 -6.88 4.26
N SER A 31 -11.54 -7.79 4.46
CA SER A 31 -10.11 -7.53 4.43
C SER A 31 -9.65 -7.02 3.06
N ASP A 32 -10.10 -7.67 1.98
CA ASP A 32 -9.81 -7.24 0.60
C ASP A 32 -10.43 -5.85 0.31
N ALA A 33 -11.65 -5.59 0.80
CA ALA A 33 -12.30 -4.29 0.68
C ALA A 33 -11.60 -3.19 1.49
N LEU A 34 -11.00 -3.52 2.64
CA LEU A 34 -10.15 -2.60 3.40
C LEU A 34 -8.90 -2.24 2.59
N ASN A 35 -8.20 -3.24 2.06
CA ASN A 35 -7.00 -3.04 1.24
C ASN A 35 -7.28 -2.17 0.01
N ALA A 36 -8.36 -2.44 -0.72
CA ALA A 36 -8.75 -1.63 -1.88
C ALA A 36 -8.99 -0.16 -1.52
N ARG A 37 -9.68 0.11 -0.39
CA ARG A 37 -9.91 1.48 0.09
C ARG A 37 -8.60 2.15 0.51
N LEU A 38 -7.73 1.45 1.23
CA LEU A 38 -6.43 1.97 1.66
C LEU A 38 -5.57 2.36 0.44
N ILE A 39 -5.48 1.47 -0.57
CA ILE A 39 -4.74 1.74 -1.81
C ILE A 39 -5.27 3.00 -2.50
N LEU A 40 -6.59 3.18 -2.60
CA LEU A 40 -7.18 4.37 -3.22
C LEU A 40 -6.87 5.65 -2.44
N ILE A 41 -6.91 5.60 -1.11
CA ILE A 41 -6.56 6.74 -0.24
C ILE A 41 -5.08 7.12 -0.45
N LEU A 42 -4.18 6.15 -0.41
CA LEU A 42 -2.74 6.39 -0.63
C LEU A 42 -2.46 6.87 -2.05
N ALA A 43 -3.16 6.34 -3.06
CA ALA A 43 -3.02 6.79 -4.44
C ALA A 43 -3.43 8.25 -4.62
N ASN A 44 -4.53 8.67 -3.97
CA ASN A 44 -4.95 10.06 -3.96
C ASN A 44 -3.95 10.96 -3.21
N HIS A 45 -3.35 10.47 -2.12
CA HIS A 45 -2.32 11.21 -1.39
C HIS A 45 -1.04 11.42 -2.23
N ILE A 46 -0.62 10.40 -2.99
CA ILE A 46 0.53 10.48 -3.90
C ILE A 46 0.24 11.44 -5.06
N GLY A 47 -0.94 11.35 -5.68
CA GLY A 47 -1.42 12.27 -6.73
C GLY A 47 -0.65 12.22 -8.07
N ASP A 48 0.48 11.54 -8.13
CA ASP A 48 1.35 11.42 -9.29
C ASP A 48 1.04 10.16 -10.11
N ARG A 49 0.57 10.35 -11.34
CA ARG A 49 0.15 9.25 -12.21
C ARG A 49 1.31 8.35 -12.65
N GLU A 50 2.51 8.90 -12.80
CA GLU A 50 3.69 8.17 -13.23
C GLU A 50 4.19 7.28 -12.10
N THR A 51 4.32 7.84 -10.88
CA THR A 51 4.63 7.08 -9.66
C THR A 51 3.66 5.91 -9.44
N LEU A 52 2.37 6.14 -9.66
CA LEU A 52 1.35 5.10 -9.51
C LEU A 52 1.45 4.01 -10.59
N ARG A 53 1.93 4.32 -11.79
CA ARG A 53 2.18 3.30 -12.83
C ARG A 53 3.37 2.44 -12.46
N ASP A 54 4.45 3.06 -12.00
CA ASP A 54 5.64 2.35 -11.56
C ASP A 54 5.33 1.43 -10.37
N ALA A 55 4.53 1.91 -9.40
CA ALA A 55 4.09 1.12 -8.27
C ALA A 55 3.30 -0.14 -8.70
N LEU A 56 2.44 -0.02 -9.71
CA LEU A 56 1.70 -1.16 -10.26
C LEU A 56 2.60 -2.16 -10.97
N ALA A 57 3.60 -1.69 -11.74
CA ALA A 57 4.56 -2.57 -12.40
C ALA A 57 5.40 -3.35 -11.37
N ALA A 58 5.94 -2.66 -10.36
CA ALA A 58 6.68 -3.28 -9.26
C ALA A 58 5.81 -4.32 -8.51
N ALA A 59 4.55 -4.00 -8.20
CA ALA A 59 3.63 -4.93 -7.52
C ALA A 59 3.30 -6.18 -8.36
N ARG A 60 3.40 -6.13 -9.69
CA ARG A 60 3.22 -7.31 -10.56
C ARG A 60 4.47 -8.19 -10.64
N GLY A 61 5.59 -7.76 -10.05
CA GLY A 61 6.90 -8.41 -10.21
C GLY A 61 7.51 -8.15 -11.58
N GLU A 62 7.06 -7.11 -12.29
CA GLU A 62 7.65 -6.64 -13.54
C GLU A 62 8.77 -5.65 -13.22
N ASP A 63 9.73 -6.08 -12.42
CA ASP A 63 11.01 -5.37 -12.29
C ASP A 63 11.85 -5.73 -13.54
N GLY A 64 12.31 -4.70 -14.25
CA GLY A 64 13.05 -4.84 -15.52
C GLY A 64 14.36 -5.61 -15.41
#